data_AF-A0A526R4D0-F1
#
_entry.id   AF-A0A526R4D0-F1
#
_cell.length_a   1.000
_cell.length_b   1.000
_cell.length_c   1.000
_cell.angle_alpha   90.00
_cell.angle_beta   90.00
_cell.angle_gamma   90.00
#
_symmetry.space_group_name_H-M   'P 1'
#
loop_
_entity.id
_entity.type
_entity.pdbx_description
1 polymer ?
#
loop_
_entity_poly.entity_id
_entity_poly.type
_entity_poly.pdbx_seq_one_letter_code
_entity_poly.pdbx_strand_id
1 'polypeptide(L)'
;LWYVLNHTAWGRHVYAVGDDPEAAKLSGIQTKKVLIAVYTLAGLIAAFAAWVSIGRNGSISPSAAVTDYNLQAITATVIGGISLFGGRGSILGTLFGAMIVGVVSMGLNMLGADPQWKVLLTGVLIIGAVAIDQWIRKVSV
;
A
#
# COMPACT_ATOMS: atom_id res chain seq x y z
N LEU A 1 10.98 9.32 3.27
CA LEU A 1 9.75 8.81 3.93
C LEU A 1 10.03 7.95 5.15
N TRP A 2 10.84 6.90 5.03
CA TRP A 2 11.18 6.01 6.16
C TRP A 2 11.69 6.78 7.40
N TYR A 3 12.66 7.67 7.20
CA TYR A 3 13.17 8.49 8.30
C TYR A 3 12.09 9.35 8.95
N VAL A 4 11.29 10.05 8.15
CA VAL A 4 10.19 10.91 8.64
C VAL A 4 9.17 10.09 9.44
N LEU A 5 8.78 8.93 8.93
CA LEU A 5 7.78 8.07 9.57
C LEU A 5 8.28 7.49 10.91
N ASN A 6 9.57 7.16 11.01
CA ASN A 6 10.12 6.50 12.19
C ASN A 6 10.76 7.44 13.23
N HIS A 7 11.26 8.60 12.81
CA HIS A 7 12.10 9.46 13.66
C HIS A 7 11.46 10.82 13.95
N THR A 8 10.26 11.12 13.43
CA THR A 8 9.60 12.42 13.69
C THR A 8 8.31 12.27 14.47
N ALA A 9 7.89 13.36 15.13
CA ALA A 9 6.60 13.43 15.81
C ALA A 9 5.45 13.16 14.82
N TRP A 10 5.52 13.70 13.59
CA TRP A 10 4.50 13.49 12.57
C TRP A 10 4.26 12.00 12.30
N GLY A 11 5.32 11.20 12.18
CA GLY A 11 5.20 9.75 11.97
C GLY A 11 4.44 9.03 13.10
N ARG A 12 4.71 9.39 14.37
CA ARG A 12 3.94 8.88 15.51
C ARG A 12 2.46 9.25 15.44
N HIS A 13 2.14 10.47 14.98
CA HIS A 13 0.75 10.90 14.79
C HIS A 13 0.07 10.12 13.67
N VAL A 14 0.79 9.79 12.58
CA VAL A 14 0.26 8.95 11.50
C VAL A 14 -0.10 7.56 12.00
N TYR A 15 0.78 6.90 12.77
CA TYR A 15 0.47 5.58 13.33
C TYR A 15 -0.68 5.64 14.35
N ALA A 16 -0.70 6.63 15.23
CA ALA A 16 -1.78 6.79 16.23
C ALA A 16 -3.14 7.03 15.56
N VAL A 17 -3.21 7.92 14.57
CA VAL A 17 -4.44 8.18 13.80
C VAL A 17 -4.84 6.95 12.98
N GLY A 18 -3.88 6.18 12.50
CA GLY A 18 -4.14 4.95 11.77
C GLY A 18 -4.69 3.82 12.65
N ASP A 19 -4.32 3.74 13.92
CA ASP A 19 -4.79 2.70 14.85
C ASP A 19 -6.21 3.01 15.37
N ASP A 20 -6.40 4.21 15.92
CA ASP A 20 -7.68 4.70 16.41
C ASP A 20 -7.78 6.23 16.24
N PRO A 21 -8.50 6.72 15.22
CA PRO A 21 -8.70 8.15 15.00
C PRO A 21 -9.42 8.87 16.14
N GLU A 22 -10.32 8.20 16.86
CA GLU A 22 -11.08 8.82 17.95
C GLU A 22 -10.18 8.98 19.18
N ALA A 23 -9.45 7.93 19.57
CA ALA A 23 -8.49 7.97 20.66
C ALA A 23 -7.35 8.97 20.38
N ALA A 24 -6.86 9.03 19.14
CA ALA A 24 -5.87 10.02 18.73
C ALA A 24 -6.39 11.45 18.91
N LYS A 25 -7.65 11.71 18.55
CA LYS A 25 -8.30 13.02 18.73
C LYS A 25 -8.44 13.39 20.21
N LEU A 26 -8.84 12.43 21.06
CA LEU A 26 -8.92 12.63 22.51
C LEU A 26 -7.55 12.89 23.14
N SER A 27 -6.48 12.34 22.54
CA SER A 27 -5.09 12.57 22.94
C SER A 27 -4.50 13.90 22.43
N GLY A 28 -5.33 14.78 21.85
CA GLY A 28 -4.92 16.10 21.38
C GLY A 28 -4.34 16.14 19.95
N ILE A 29 -4.35 15.01 19.23
CA ILE A 29 -3.87 14.96 17.84
C ILE A 29 -4.93 15.58 16.91
N GLN A 30 -4.51 16.53 16.07
CA GLN A 30 -5.35 17.12 15.04
C GLN A 30 -5.53 16.16 13.86
N THR A 31 -6.35 15.12 14.04
CA THR A 31 -6.51 14.01 13.10
C THR A 31 -6.84 14.45 11.68
N LYS A 32 -7.70 15.47 11.51
CA LYS A 32 -8.00 16.06 10.20
C LYS A 32 -6.74 16.57 9.46
N LYS A 33 -5.83 17.25 10.16
CA LYS A 33 -4.58 17.75 9.55
C LYS A 33 -3.63 16.61 9.18
N VAL A 34 -3.57 15.58 10.02
CA VAL A 34 -2.77 14.37 9.75
C VAL A 34 -3.29 13.68 8.49
N LEU A 35 -4.60 13.45 8.38
CA LEU A 35 -5.23 12.84 7.21
C LEU A 35 -4.99 13.66 5.93
N ILE A 36 -5.20 14.98 5.97
CA ILE A 36 -4.91 15.85 4.82
C ILE A 36 -3.45 15.72 4.40
N ALA A 37 -2.50 15.82 5.35
CA ALA A 37 -1.08 15.69 5.04
C ALA A 37 -0.72 14.33 4.41
N VAL A 38 -1.28 13.24 4.93
CA VAL A 38 -1.07 11.87 4.40
C VAL A 38 -1.63 11.74 2.99
N TYR A 39 -2.87 12.18 2.73
CA TYR A 39 -3.48 12.11 1.40
C TYR A 39 -2.78 13.01 0.39
N THR A 40 -2.35 14.21 0.79
CA THR A 40 -1.56 15.10 -0.09
C THR A 40 -0.21 14.47 -0.44
N LEU A 41 0.47 13.88 0.53
CA LEU A 41 1.74 13.19 0.29
C LEU A 41 1.55 11.96 -0.61
N ALA A 42 0.50 11.16 -0.39
CA ALA A 42 0.16 10.03 -1.25
C ALA A 42 -0.12 10.47 -2.69
N GLY A 43 -0.88 11.57 -2.87
CA GLY A 43 -1.14 12.16 -4.17
C GLY A 43 0.14 12.62 -4.88
N LEU A 44 1.09 13.23 -4.15
CA LEU A 44 2.38 13.65 -4.70
C LEU A 44 3.22 12.44 -5.17
N ILE A 45 3.26 11.38 -4.36
CA ILE A 45 3.97 10.13 -4.72
C ILE A 45 3.33 9.48 -5.94
N ALA A 46 1.99 9.41 -5.98
CA ALA A 46 1.25 8.86 -7.10
C ALA A 46 1.47 9.68 -8.39
N ALA A 47 1.49 11.01 -8.29
CA ALA A 47 1.79 11.88 -9.43
C ALA A 47 3.22 11.65 -9.96
N PHE A 48 4.21 11.49 -9.09
CA PHE A 48 5.57 11.18 -9.49
C PHE A 48 5.68 9.79 -10.14
N ALA A 49 5.02 8.77 -9.57
CA ALA A 49 4.98 7.42 -10.14
C ALA A 49 4.27 7.39 -11.51
N ALA A 50 3.19 8.15 -11.66
CA ALA A 50 2.49 8.30 -12.93
C ALA A 50 3.38 8.99 -13.98
N TRP A 51 4.11 10.06 -13.62
CA TRP A 51 5.07 10.71 -14.51
C TRP A 51 6.11 9.71 -15.02
N VAL A 52 6.75 8.96 -14.12
CA VAL A 52 7.74 7.93 -14.51
C VAL A 52 7.12 6.88 -15.45
N SER A 53 5.87 6.48 -15.18
CA SER A 53 5.15 5.50 -16.00
C SER A 53 4.83 6.03 -17.40
N ILE A 54 4.51 7.31 -17.55
CA ILE A 54 4.33 7.97 -18.86
C ILE A 54 5.62 7.87 -19.67
N GLY A 55 6.75 8.23 -19.06
CA GLY A 55 8.06 8.18 -19.71
C GLY A 55 8.44 6.77 -20.17
N ARG A 56 8.06 5.74 -19.40
CA ARG A 56 8.32 4.33 -19.72
C ARG A 56 7.44 3.81 -20.87
N ASN A 57 6.15 4.15 -20.88
CA ASN A 57 5.18 3.54 -21.78
C ASN A 57 4.92 4.36 -23.06
N GLY A 58 5.39 5.61 -23.11
CA GLY A 58 5.16 6.54 -24.23
C GLY A 58 3.69 6.94 -24.43
N SER A 59 2.79 6.43 -23.59
CA SER A 59 1.34 6.63 -23.65
C SER A 59 0.72 6.32 -22.28
N ILE A 60 -0.49 6.84 -22.05
CA ILE A 60 -1.33 6.45 -20.90
C ILE A 60 -2.57 5.76 -21.46
N SER A 61 -2.91 4.60 -20.89
CA SER A 61 -4.24 4.03 -21.02
C SER A 61 -4.99 4.19 -19.69
N PRO A 62 -6.22 4.73 -19.71
CA PRO A 62 -7.07 4.79 -18.51
C PRO A 62 -7.38 3.40 -17.93
N SER A 63 -7.47 2.36 -18.79
CA SER A 63 -7.86 1.01 -18.36
C SER A 63 -6.82 0.36 -17.44
N ALA A 64 -5.53 0.60 -17.67
CA ALA A 64 -4.46 0.08 -16.83
C ALA A 64 -4.40 0.77 -15.45
N ALA A 65 -4.82 2.05 -15.39
CA ALA A 65 -4.68 2.87 -14.20
C ALA A 65 -5.78 2.64 -13.15
N VAL A 66 -7.00 2.30 -13.59
CA VAL A 66 -8.17 2.31 -12.69
C VAL A 66 -8.27 1.04 -11.83
N THR A 67 -7.91 -0.13 -12.35
CA THR A 67 -8.10 -1.41 -11.63
C THR A 67 -6.79 -2.06 -11.21
N ASP A 68 -5.80 -2.15 -12.09
CA ASP A 68 -4.61 -2.96 -11.85
C ASP A 68 -3.66 -2.31 -10.83
N TYR A 69 -3.34 -1.02 -10.99
CA TYR A 69 -2.39 -0.35 -10.09
C TYR A 69 -2.94 -0.20 -8.66
N ASN A 70 -4.24 0.05 -8.49
CA ASN A 70 -4.84 0.11 -7.16
C ASN A 70 -4.76 -1.23 -6.45
N LEU A 71 -5.17 -2.32 -7.13
CA LEU A 71 -5.13 -3.65 -6.56
C LEU A 71 -3.69 -4.08 -6.26
N GLN A 72 -2.75 -3.86 -7.18
CA GLN A 72 -1.33 -4.16 -6.96
C GLN A 72 -0.74 -3.36 -5.81
N ALA A 73 -1.08 -2.08 -5.68
CA ALA A 73 -0.57 -1.22 -4.60
C ALA A 73 -1.03 -1.71 -3.22
N ILE A 74 -2.32 -2.01 -3.05
CA ILE A 74 -2.85 -2.55 -1.78
C ILE A 74 -2.28 -3.95 -1.53
N THR A 75 -2.17 -4.78 -2.56
CA THR A 75 -1.60 -6.13 -2.42
C THR A 75 -0.14 -6.08 -1.98
N ALA A 76 0.67 -5.21 -2.59
CA ALA A 76 2.06 -5.00 -2.24
C ALA A 76 2.25 -4.52 -0.80
N THR A 77 1.43 -3.57 -0.33
CA THR A 77 1.53 -3.05 1.03
C THR A 77 1.13 -4.08 2.07
N VAL A 78 0.08 -4.86 1.82
CA VAL A 78 -0.40 -5.91 2.73
C VAL A 78 0.56 -7.10 2.79
N ILE A 79 1.05 -7.59 1.65
CA ILE A 79 2.11 -8.62 1.62
C ILE A 79 3.37 -8.11 2.34
N GLY A 80 3.66 -6.81 2.20
CA GLY A 80 4.74 -6.14 2.90
C GLY A 80 4.53 -5.97 4.41
N GLY A 81 3.42 -6.45 4.97
CA GLY A 81 3.14 -6.42 6.41
C GLY A 81 2.56 -5.11 6.92
N ILE A 82 1.96 -4.28 6.06
CA ILE A 82 1.10 -3.17 6.51
C ILE A 82 -0.26 -3.73 6.93
N SER A 83 -0.71 -3.35 8.13
CA SER A 83 -2.05 -3.68 8.63
C SER A 83 -3.13 -2.99 7.80
N LEU A 84 -4.14 -3.74 7.35
CA LEU A 84 -5.32 -3.18 6.68
C LEU A 84 -6.19 -2.33 7.60
N PHE A 85 -6.16 -2.62 8.90
CA PHE A 85 -6.93 -1.90 9.91
C PHE A 85 -6.15 -0.73 10.50
N GLY A 86 -4.92 -0.51 10.02
CA GLY A 86 -4.06 0.58 10.42
C GLY A 86 -3.23 0.30 11.69
N GLY A 87 -2.57 1.34 12.19
CA GLY A 87 -1.76 1.32 13.40
C GLY A 87 -0.39 0.64 13.31
N ARG A 88 -0.16 -0.21 12.30
CA ARG A 88 1.09 -1.00 12.17
C ARG A 88 1.55 -1.12 10.72
N GLY A 89 2.86 -1.11 10.51
CA GLY A 89 3.46 -1.38 9.21
C GLY A 89 4.87 -0.79 9.06
N SER A 90 5.56 -1.19 8.00
CA SER A 90 6.91 -0.73 7.67
C SER A 90 7.03 -0.39 6.18
N ILE A 91 7.68 0.74 5.87
CA ILE A 91 8.00 1.13 4.50
C ILE A 91 8.95 0.09 3.84
N LEU A 92 9.88 -0.48 4.60
CA LEU A 92 10.80 -1.49 4.08
C LEU A 92 10.04 -2.78 3.71
N GLY A 93 9.11 -3.22 4.56
CA GLY A 93 8.26 -4.37 4.25
C GLY A 93 7.43 -4.13 2.98
N THR A 94 6.84 -2.95 2.83
CA THR A 94 6.10 -2.55 1.62
C THR A 94 6.96 -2.57 0.37
N LEU A 95 8.23 -2.14 0.46
CA LEU A 95 9.16 -2.20 -0.65
C LEU A 95 9.37 -3.65 -1.13
N PHE A 96 9.60 -4.58 -0.20
CA PHE A 96 9.71 -6.00 -0.52
C PHE A 96 8.40 -6.59 -1.06
N GLY A 97 7.26 -6.21 -0.49
CA GLY A 97 5.94 -6.61 -1.02
C GLY A 97 5.71 -6.13 -2.45
N ALA A 98 6.09 -4.89 -2.77
CA ALA A 98 6.04 -4.35 -4.13
C ALA A 98 6.97 -5.10 -5.09
N MET A 99 8.17 -5.49 -4.63
CA MET A 99 9.06 -6.33 -5.42
C MET A 99 8.46 -7.71 -5.69
N ILE A 100 7.82 -8.35 -4.71
CA ILE A 100 7.15 -9.65 -4.88
C ILE A 100 6.05 -9.55 -5.94
N VAL A 101 5.14 -8.59 -5.80
CA VAL A 101 4.04 -8.38 -6.76
C VAL A 101 4.59 -8.03 -8.15
N GLY A 102 5.64 -7.21 -8.22
CA GLY A 102 6.30 -6.83 -9.46
C GLY A 102 6.96 -8.02 -10.17
N VAL A 103 7.70 -8.87 -9.46
CA VAL A 103 8.36 -10.06 -10.01
C VAL A 103 7.32 -11.08 -10.48
N VAL A 104 6.26 -11.32 -9.72
CA VAL A 104 5.15 -12.20 -10.15
C VAL A 104 4.51 -11.67 -11.43
N SER A 105 4.21 -10.37 -11.48
CA SER A 105 3.64 -9.73 -12.66
C SER A 105 4.56 -9.81 -13.88
N MET A 106 5.87 -9.64 -13.68
CA MET A 106 6.87 -9.75 -14.73
C MET A 106 7.01 -11.20 -15.22
N GLY A 107 7.02 -12.18 -14.32
CA GLY A 107 7.05 -13.60 -14.67
C GLY A 107 5.85 -14.02 -15.50
N LEU A 108 4.64 -13.60 -15.12
CA LEU A 108 3.42 -13.87 -15.89
C LEU A 108 3.44 -13.24 -17.27
N ASN A 109 3.97 -12.01 -17.40
CA ASN A 109 4.19 -11.38 -18.71
C ASN A 109 5.12 -12.21 -19.58
N MET A 110 6.25 -12.69 -19.03
CA MET A 110 7.23 -13.46 -19.78
C MET A 110 6.70 -14.83 -20.24
N LEU A 111 5.78 -15.41 -19.47
CA LEU A 111 5.08 -16.65 -19.83
C LEU A 111 3.98 -16.43 -20.88
N GLY A 112 3.74 -15.18 -21.32
CA GLY A 112 2.67 -14.85 -22.25
C GLY A 112 1.28 -14.99 -21.64
N ALA A 113 1.16 -14.94 -20.31
CA ALA A 113 -0.13 -15.06 -19.64
C ALA A 113 -1.00 -13.83 -19.91
N ASP A 114 -2.27 -14.09 -20.17
CA ASP A 114 -3.28 -13.07 -20.40
C ASP A 114 -3.44 -12.13 -19.17
N PRO A 115 -3.74 -10.83 -19.33
CA PRO A 115 -3.86 -9.88 -18.22
C PRO A 115 -4.81 -10.35 -17.10
N GLN A 116 -5.87 -11.08 -17.42
CA GLN A 116 -6.80 -11.64 -16.44
C GLN A 116 -6.09 -12.51 -15.38
N TRP A 117 -5.05 -13.25 -15.76
CA TRP A 117 -4.28 -14.08 -14.82
C TRP A 117 -3.50 -13.26 -13.79
N LYS A 118 -3.00 -12.08 -14.18
CA LYS A 118 -2.34 -11.18 -13.24
C LYS A 118 -3.32 -10.66 -12.20
N VAL A 119 -4.51 -10.25 -12.64
CA VAL A 119 -5.57 -9.77 -11.74
C VAL A 119 -6.00 -10.88 -10.78
N LEU A 120 -6.23 -12.09 -11.29
CA LEU A 120 -6.59 -13.26 -10.49
C LEU A 120 -5.52 -13.57 -9.45
N LEU A 121 -4.25 -13.67 -9.85
CA LEU A 121 -3.16 -14.00 -8.92
C LEU A 121 -2.91 -12.89 -7.89
N THR A 122 -3.02 -11.62 -8.29
CA THR A 122 -2.95 -10.49 -7.36
C THR A 122 -4.08 -10.55 -6.33
N GLY A 123 -5.30 -10.89 -6.78
CA GLY A 123 -6.46 -11.13 -5.90
C GLY A 123 -6.24 -12.30 -4.93
N VAL A 124 -5.72 -13.43 -5.40
CA VAL A 124 -5.39 -14.58 -4.54
C VAL A 124 -4.34 -14.20 -3.51
N LEU A 125 -3.31 -13.44 -3.91
CA LEU A 125 -2.26 -12.98 -3.02
C LEU A 125 -2.79 -12.10 -1.89
N ILE A 126 -3.62 -11.10 -2.20
CA ILE A 126 -4.19 -10.23 -1.14
C ILE A 126 -5.15 -11.01 -0.24
N ILE A 127 -6.03 -11.85 -0.80
CA ILE A 127 -6.95 -12.66 0.03
C ILE A 127 -6.16 -13.58 0.96
N GLY A 128 -5.13 -14.25 0.45
CA GLY A 128 -4.24 -15.10 1.25
C GLY A 128 -3.51 -14.32 2.34
N ALA A 129 -2.94 -13.16 2.00
CA ALA A 129 -2.24 -12.31 2.97
C ALA A 129 -3.18 -11.84 4.09
N VAL A 130 -4.40 -11.40 3.75
CA VAL A 130 -5.40 -10.96 4.73
C VAL A 130 -5.90 -12.11 5.60
N ALA A 131 -6.12 -13.30 5.01
CA ALA A 131 -6.54 -14.47 5.77
C ALA A 131 -5.48 -14.85 6.83
N ILE A 132 -4.20 -14.79 6.47
CA ILE A 132 -3.09 -15.03 7.39
C ILE A 132 -3.02 -13.93 8.46
N ASP A 133 -3.13 -12.65 8.07
CA ASP A 133 -3.12 -11.51 9.01
C ASP A 133 -4.23 -11.61 10.06
N GLN A 134 -5.46 -11.93 9.63
CA GLN A 134 -6.60 -12.16 10.53
C GLN A 134 -6.39 -13.34 11.47
N TRP A 135 -5.83 -14.44 10.95
CA TRP A 135 -5.56 -15.63 11.76
C TRP A 135 -4.52 -15.33 12.85
N ILE A 136 -3.42 -14.64 12.50
CA ILE A 136 -2.38 -14.22 13.45
C ILE A 136 -2.98 -13.29 14.51
N ARG A 137 -3.81 -12.32 14.09
CA ARG A 137 -4.49 -11.41 15.03
C ARG A 137 -5.39 -12.15 16.01
N LYS A 138 -6.14 -13.15 15.55
CA LYS A 138 -7.03 -13.95 16.41
C LYS A 138 -6.27 -14.82 17.42
N VAL A 139 -5.08 -15.30 17.07
CA VAL A 139 -4.26 -16.15 17.97
C VAL A 139 -3.47 -15.33 18.99
N SER A 140 -3.21 -14.05 18.70
CA SER A 140 -2.44 -13.15 19.58
C SER A 140 -3.29 -12.36 20.59
N VAL A 141 -4.62 -12.43 20.47
CA VAL A 141 -5.61 -11.86 21.41
C VAL A 141 -6.20 -12.98 22.25
#